data_AF-A0A4U7D820-F1
#
_entry.id   AF-A0A4U7D820-F1
#
_cell.length_a   1.000
_cell.length_b   1.000
_cell.length_c   1.000
_cell.angle_alpha   90.00
_cell.angle_beta   90.00
_cell.angle_gamma   90.00
#
_symmetry.space_group_name_H-M   'P 1'
#
loop_
_entity.id
_entity.type
_entity.pdbx_description
1 polymer ?
#
loop_
_entity_poly.entity_id
_entity_poly.type
_entity_poly.pdbx_seq_one_letter_code
_entity_poly.pdbx_strand_id
1 'polypeptide(L)'
;VNTTANPNTVDALQFVVAQAPGAGNIDLTEVSVELVGTDGQETFTISDNETTNIRGLSNNVLTDSSDRAEVAFALDGNAPASYTALEGGDQLSVTFTTASGATTTTEIRIPTTLTDEQSSVRL
;
A
#
# COMPACT_ATOMS: atom_id res chain seq x y z
N VAL A 1 -12.68 -22.93 -5.49
CA VAL A 1 -13.33 -21.66 -5.13
C VAL A 1 -13.04 -20.67 -6.25
N ASN A 2 -14.06 -20.28 -7.02
CA ASN A 2 -13.93 -19.23 -8.04
C ASN A 2 -14.13 -17.88 -7.32
N THR A 3 -13.07 -17.11 -7.15
CA THR A 3 -13.16 -15.71 -6.71
C THR A 3 -13.67 -14.88 -7.88
N THR A 4 -14.97 -14.60 -7.87
CA THR A 4 -15.59 -13.63 -8.79
C THR A 4 -15.09 -12.25 -8.38
N ALA A 5 -13.97 -11.79 -8.95
CA ALA A 5 -13.58 -10.39 -8.88
C ALA A 5 -14.73 -9.56 -9.45
N ASN A 6 -15.40 -8.76 -8.61
CA ASN A 6 -16.38 -7.81 -9.12
C ASN A 6 -15.61 -6.80 -9.98
N PRO A 7 -15.95 -6.60 -11.26
CA PRO A 7 -15.18 -5.75 -12.17
C PRO A 7 -15.17 -4.26 -11.77
N ASN A 8 -15.86 -3.88 -10.69
CA ASN A 8 -16.03 -2.52 -10.20
C ASN A 8 -15.45 -2.27 -8.79
N THR A 9 -14.65 -3.19 -8.26
CA THR A 9 -14.02 -3.05 -6.94
C THR A 9 -12.50 -3.05 -7.04
N VAL A 10 -11.83 -2.29 -6.17
CA VAL A 10 -10.37 -2.27 -6.03
C VAL A 10 -9.97 -3.28 -4.96
N ASP A 11 -9.33 -4.36 -5.39
CA ASP A 11 -8.91 -5.49 -4.55
C ASP A 11 -7.41 -5.51 -4.25
N ALA A 12 -6.64 -4.54 -4.76
CA ALA A 12 -5.22 -4.42 -4.49
C ALA A 12 -4.76 -2.96 -4.48
N LEU A 13 -3.83 -2.64 -3.58
CA LEU A 13 -3.16 -1.35 -3.52
C LEU A 13 -1.67 -1.55 -3.79
N GLN A 14 -1.09 -0.67 -4.60
CA GLN A 14 0.32 -0.68 -4.98
C GLN A 14 0.89 0.73 -4.81
N PHE A 15 1.98 0.83 -4.05
CA PHE A 15 2.65 2.09 -3.77
C PHE A 15 4.11 1.99 -4.16
N VAL A 16 4.63 2.99 -4.88
CA VAL A 16 6.06 3.12 -5.07
C VAL A 16 6.63 4.02 -3.98
N VAL A 17 7.46 3.45 -3.12
CA VAL A 17 8.08 4.15 -1.99
C VAL A 17 9.55 4.43 -2.25
N ALA A 18 10.02 5.52 -1.63
CA ALA A 18 11.39 5.99 -1.69
C ALA A 18 11.80 6.60 -0.36
N GLN A 19 13.09 6.65 -0.10
CA GLN A 19 13.63 7.36 1.06
C GLN A 19 13.43 8.87 0.91
N ALA A 20 12.93 9.52 1.97
CA ALA A 20 12.81 10.98 1.99
C ALA A 20 14.20 11.65 2.05
N PRO A 21 14.38 12.85 1.48
CA PRO A 21 15.64 13.58 1.55
C PRO A 21 16.10 13.78 3.00
N GLY A 22 17.32 13.32 3.31
CA GLY A 22 17.90 13.44 4.65
C GLY A 22 17.40 12.43 5.68
N ALA A 23 16.52 11.48 5.30
CA ALA A 23 16.21 10.34 6.15
C ALA A 23 17.43 9.40 6.27
N GLY A 24 17.54 8.68 7.39
CA GLY A 24 18.48 7.55 7.49
C GLY A 24 17.97 6.34 6.70
N ASN A 25 18.68 5.21 6.80
CA ASN A 25 18.23 3.96 6.18
C ASN A 25 16.84 3.59 6.71
N ILE A 26 15.94 3.17 5.81
CA ILE A 26 14.57 2.79 6.15
C ILE A 26 14.42 1.29 5.90
N ASP A 27 14.22 0.51 6.96
CA ASP A 27 13.81 -0.88 6.85
C ASP A 27 12.30 -0.94 6.60
N LEU A 28 11.90 -1.46 5.42
CA LEU A 28 10.49 -1.56 5.05
C LEU A 28 9.76 -2.58 5.94
N THR A 29 10.43 -3.61 6.45
CA THR A 29 9.81 -4.64 7.30
C THR A 29 9.46 -4.14 8.70
N GLU A 30 9.97 -2.97 9.09
CA GLU A 30 9.61 -2.29 10.34
C GLU A 30 8.63 -1.12 10.11
N VAL A 31 8.15 -0.93 8.87
CA VAL A 31 7.15 0.09 8.56
C VAL A 31 5.77 -0.42 8.90
N SER A 32 5.06 0.35 9.72
CA SER A 32 3.65 0.13 10.01
C SER A 32 2.78 0.87 9.01
N VAL A 33 1.76 0.19 8.49
CA VAL A 33 0.75 0.72 7.58
C VAL A 33 -0.57 0.77 8.33
N GLU A 34 -1.25 1.91 8.25
CA GLU A 34 -2.59 2.12 8.79
C GLU A 34 -3.52 2.48 7.63
N LEU A 35 -4.59 1.70 7.48
CA LEU A 35 -5.66 1.91 6.52
C LEU A 35 -6.88 2.45 7.27
N VAL A 36 -7.44 3.58 6.82
CA VAL A 36 -8.66 4.16 7.39
C VAL A 36 -9.60 4.53 6.26
N GLY A 37 -10.74 3.86 6.18
CA GLY A 37 -11.74 4.10 5.15
C GLY A 37 -13.17 3.92 5.67
N THR A 38 -14.11 3.78 4.74
CA THR A 38 -15.54 3.62 5.02
C THR A 38 -15.86 2.35 5.80
N ASP A 39 -15.11 1.27 5.55
CA ASP A 39 -15.27 -0.03 6.21
C ASP A 39 -14.52 -0.15 7.56
N GLY A 40 -13.88 0.94 8.01
CA GLY A 40 -13.22 1.02 9.31
C GLY A 40 -11.72 1.26 9.22
N GLN A 41 -10.98 0.72 10.19
CA GLN A 41 -9.54 0.91 10.35
C GLN A 41 -8.83 -0.44 10.49
N GLU A 42 -7.69 -0.59 9.82
CA GLU A 42 -6.78 -1.74 9.97
C GLU A 42 -5.34 -1.26 10.06
N THR A 43 -4.54 -1.92 10.90
CA THR A 43 -3.11 -1.61 11.06
C THR A 43 -2.28 -2.87 11.01
N PHE A 44 -1.24 -2.87 10.18
CA PHE A 44 -0.34 -3.99 10.01
C PHE A 44 1.10 -3.52 9.75
N THR A 45 2.04 -4.44 9.76
CA THR A 45 3.44 -4.17 9.41
C THR A 45 3.74 -4.81 8.06
N ILE A 46 4.52 -4.12 7.22
CA ILE A 46 4.95 -4.65 5.93
C ILE A 46 5.81 -5.89 6.16
N SER A 47 5.58 -6.93 5.35
CA SER A 47 6.37 -8.16 5.36
C SER A 47 7.18 -8.29 4.07
N ASP A 48 8.17 -9.18 4.06
CA ASP A 48 9.04 -9.41 2.88
C ASP A 48 8.28 -9.81 1.61
N ASN A 49 7.09 -10.39 1.74
CA ASN A 49 6.26 -10.82 0.62
C ASN A 49 5.51 -9.66 -0.05
N GLU A 50 5.35 -8.54 0.65
CA GLU A 50 4.62 -7.37 0.18
C GLU A 50 5.55 -6.34 -0.49
N THR A 51 6.86 -6.57 -0.44
CA THR A 51 7.87 -5.67 -1.00
C THR A 51 8.46 -6.24 -2.28
N THR A 52 8.49 -5.41 -3.32
CA THR A 52 9.18 -5.71 -4.58
C THR A 52 10.28 -4.68 -4.82
N ASN A 53 11.48 -5.15 -5.14
CA ASN A 53 12.58 -4.27 -5.51
C ASN A 53 12.34 -3.68 -6.91
N ILE A 54 12.13 -2.38 -6.99
CA ILE A 54 12.07 -1.66 -8.27
C ILE A 54 13.47 -1.17 -8.66
N ARG A 55 14.25 -0.68 -7.69
CA ARG A 55 15.61 -0.20 -7.90
C ARG A 55 16.38 -0.11 -6.59
N GLY A 56 17.57 -0.71 -6.53
CA GLY A 56 18.53 -0.45 -5.45
C GLY A 56 18.16 -1.00 -4.07
N LEU A 57 16.97 -1.60 -3.90
CA LEU A 57 16.57 -2.21 -2.64
C LEU A 57 17.44 -3.41 -2.30
N SER A 58 17.99 -3.43 -1.08
CA SER A 58 18.81 -4.53 -0.55
C SER A 58 18.26 -4.93 0.81
N ASN A 59 17.90 -6.21 0.97
CA ASN A 59 17.29 -6.75 2.20
C ASN A 59 16.08 -5.95 2.69
N ASN A 60 15.24 -5.45 1.77
CA ASN A 60 14.09 -4.59 2.10
C ASN A 60 14.44 -3.29 2.85
N VAL A 61 15.71 -2.88 2.80
CA VAL A 61 16.17 -1.60 3.33
C VAL A 61 16.45 -0.61 2.20
N LEU A 62 15.83 0.56 2.27
CA LEU A 62 16.16 1.71 1.44
C LEU A 62 17.36 2.44 2.07
N THR A 63 18.46 2.54 1.33
CA THR A 63 19.73 3.08 1.82
C THR A 63 20.15 4.37 1.11
N ASP A 64 19.66 4.57 -0.11
CA ASP A 64 19.90 5.76 -0.91
C ASP A 64 18.59 6.41 -1.38
N SER A 65 18.61 7.73 -1.53
CA SER A 65 17.49 8.53 -2.05
C SER A 65 17.02 8.13 -3.46
N SER A 66 17.84 7.40 -4.21
CA SER A 66 17.54 6.88 -5.54
C SER A 66 16.95 5.47 -5.55
N ASP A 67 16.92 4.79 -4.39
CA ASP A 67 16.31 3.48 -4.20
C ASP A 67 14.78 3.59 -4.30
N ARG A 68 14.16 2.60 -4.94
CA ARG A 68 12.71 2.50 -5.12
C ARG A 68 12.27 1.08 -4.78
N ALA A 69 11.24 0.98 -3.95
CA ALA A 69 10.54 -0.26 -3.68
C ALA A 69 9.07 -0.09 -4.01
N GLU A 70 8.45 -1.17 -4.45
CA GLU A 70 7.00 -1.26 -4.54
C GLU A 70 6.50 -2.01 -3.31
N VAL A 71 5.48 -1.45 -2.66
CA VAL A 71 4.74 -2.10 -1.58
C VAL A 71 3.35 -2.37 -2.11
N ALA A 72 2.97 -3.64 -2.14
CA ALA A 72 1.67 -4.07 -2.63
C ALA A 72 1.00 -4.96 -1.61
N PHE A 73 -0.31 -4.78 -1.41
CA PHE A 73 -1.12 -5.64 -0.56
C PHE A 73 -2.53 -5.80 -1.15
N ALA A 74 -3.11 -6.98 -0.94
CA ALA A 74 -4.47 -7.31 -1.38
C ALA A 74 -5.51 -6.86 -0.34
N LEU A 75 -6.66 -6.41 -0.81
CA LEU A 75 -7.84 -6.03 -0.02
C LEU A 75 -8.92 -7.09 -0.18
N ASP A 76 -8.61 -8.32 0.26
CA ASP A 76 -9.51 -9.47 0.15
C ASP A 76 -10.06 -9.93 1.51
N GLY A 77 -9.87 -9.10 2.55
CA GLY A 77 -10.23 -9.40 3.94
C GLY A 77 -9.28 -10.38 4.64
N ASN A 78 -8.15 -10.74 4.04
CA ASN A 78 -7.13 -11.61 4.64
C ASN A 78 -5.87 -10.82 5.02
N ALA A 79 -5.01 -11.45 5.84
CA ALA A 79 -3.71 -10.87 6.18
C ALA A 79 -2.82 -10.70 4.93
N PRO A 80 -1.97 -9.65 4.87
CA PRO A 80 -1.66 -8.73 5.97
C PRO A 80 -2.63 -7.55 6.12
N ALA A 81 -3.36 -7.19 5.07
CA ALA A 81 -4.35 -6.12 5.10
C ALA A 81 -5.75 -6.73 5.20
N SER A 82 -6.22 -7.02 6.42
CA SER A 82 -7.53 -7.62 6.70
C SER A 82 -8.68 -6.62 6.46
N TYR A 83 -8.67 -6.00 5.29
CA TYR A 83 -9.55 -4.94 4.85
C TYR A 83 -10.29 -5.39 3.59
N THR A 84 -11.55 -5.00 3.48
CA THR A 84 -12.42 -5.36 2.35
C THR A 84 -12.09 -4.55 1.11
N ALA A 85 -12.35 -5.14 -0.07
CA ALA A 85 -12.15 -4.46 -1.35
C ALA A 85 -12.95 -3.14 -1.41
N LEU A 86 -12.35 -2.10 -1.96
CA LEU A 86 -12.99 -0.78 -2.06
C LEU A 86 -13.95 -0.72 -3.24
N GLU A 87 -15.09 -0.08 -3.06
CA GLU A 87 -16.07 0.14 -4.11
C GLU A 87 -15.94 1.53 -4.76
N GLY A 88 -16.58 1.71 -5.91
CA GLY A 88 -16.62 2.99 -6.60
C GLY A 88 -17.24 4.09 -5.74
N GLY A 89 -16.47 5.14 -5.45
CA GLY A 89 -16.88 6.25 -4.57
C GLY A 89 -16.26 6.22 -3.18
N ASP A 90 -15.60 5.12 -2.81
CA ASP A 90 -14.94 5.00 -1.50
C ASP A 90 -13.69 5.89 -1.39
N GLN A 91 -13.37 6.21 -0.15
CA GLN A 91 -12.17 6.95 0.23
C GLN A 91 -11.39 6.14 1.25
N LEU A 92 -10.09 6.03 1.01
CA LEU A 92 -9.16 5.34 1.89
C LEU A 92 -7.97 6.26 2.19
N SER A 93 -7.69 6.47 3.46
CA SER A 93 -6.46 7.10 3.94
C SER A 93 -5.47 6.01 4.32
N VAL A 94 -4.28 6.06 3.74
CA VAL A 94 -3.18 5.12 4.04
C VAL A 94 -2.05 5.90 4.67
N THR A 95 -1.68 5.55 5.90
CA THR A 95 -0.56 6.15 6.62
C THR A 95 0.56 5.14 6.80
N PHE A 96 1.73 5.46 6.26
CA PHE A 96 2.97 4.74 6.49
C PHE A 96 3.73 5.39 7.63
N THR A 97 4.18 4.59 8.60
CA THR A 97 5.00 5.04 9.73
C THR A 97 6.27 4.21 9.77
N THR A 98 7.42 4.87 9.59
CA THR A 98 8.73 4.20 9.69
C THR A 98 9.11 3.94 11.14
N ALA A 99 10.06 3.03 11.39
CA ALA A 99 10.58 2.73 12.73
C ALA A 99 11.14 3.98 13.45
N SER A 100 11.63 4.97 12.69
CA SER A 100 12.11 6.25 13.24
C SER A 100 10.99 7.22 13.67
N GLY A 101 9.73 6.87 13.42
CA GLY A 101 8.55 7.67 13.73
C GLY A 101 8.16 8.68 12.64
N ALA A 102 8.88 8.74 11.52
CA ALA A 102 8.46 9.56 10.39
C ALA A 102 7.22 8.95 9.73
N THR A 103 6.22 9.79 9.46
CA THR A 103 4.94 9.37 8.86
C THR A 103 4.72 9.99 7.49
N THR A 104 4.03 9.26 6.62
CA THR A 104 3.55 9.75 5.32
C THR A 104 2.15 9.24 5.11
N THR A 105 1.20 10.15 4.90
CA THR A 105 -0.20 9.81 4.66
C THR A 105 -0.56 10.13 3.22
N THR A 106 -1.22 9.19 2.55
CA THR A 106 -1.80 9.36 1.22
C THR A 106 -3.28 9.08 1.28
N GLU A 107 -4.08 9.98 0.70
CA GLU A 107 -5.52 9.78 0.54
C GLU A 107 -5.81 9.29 -0.88
N ILE A 108 -6.51 8.17 -0.95
CA ILE A 108 -6.97 7.53 -2.19
C ILE A 108 -8.48 7.73 -2.28
N ARG A 109 -8.95 8.18 -3.44
CA ARG A 109 -10.37 8.29 -3.75
C ARG A 109 -10.68 7.45 -4.97
N ILE A 110 -11.55 6.46 -4.79
CA ILE A 110 -11.99 5.58 -5.87
C ILE A 110 -13.10 6.30 -6.66
N PRO A 111 -12.97 6.47 -7.98
CA PRO A 111 -14.03 7.05 -8.80
C PRO A 111 -15.32 6.22 -8.74
N THR A 112 -16.48 6.87 -8.85
CA THR A 112 -17.81 6.20 -8.85
C THR A 112 -18.11 5.42 -10.15
N THR A 113 -17.26 5.55 -11.15
CA THR A 113 -17.31 4.76 -12.39
C THR A 113 -15.95 4.09 -12.58
N LEU A 114 -15.87 2.80 -12.32
CA LEU A 114 -14.73 1.99 -12.76
C LEU A 114 -15.00 1.56 -14.21
N THR A 115 -14.09 1.90 -15.12
CA THR A 115 -14.09 1.37 -16.49
C THR A 115 -13.10 0.20 -16.51
N ASP A 116 -13.35 -0.86 -17.28
CA ASP A 116 -12.61 -2.15 -17.28
C ASP A 116 -11.07 -2.05 -17.48
N GLU A 117 -10.53 -0.85 -17.70
CA GLU A 117 -9.11 -0.53 -17.86
C GLU A 117 -8.45 -0.02 -16.55
N GLN A 118 -9.16 0.02 -15.41
CA GLN A 118 -8.71 0.64 -14.16
C GLN A 118 -8.69 -0.32 -12.95
N SER A 119 -8.27 -1.57 -13.14
CA SER A 119 -8.11 -2.52 -12.03
C SER A 119 -6.86 -2.27 -11.16
N SER A 120 -6.10 -1.18 -11.38
CA SER A 120 -4.91 -0.86 -10.59
C SER A 120 -4.62 0.65 -10.62
N VAL A 121 -4.51 1.26 -9.43
CA VAL A 121 -4.03 2.63 -9.27
C VAL A 121 -2.55 2.58 -8.88
N ARG A 122 -1.68 3.24 -9.65
CA ARG A 122 -0.26 3.38 -9.35
C ARG A 122 0.01 4.81 -8.86
N LEU A 123 0.63 4.95 -7.68
CA LEU A 123 1.15 6.22 -7.15
C LEU A 123 2.63 6.08 -6.79
#